data_AF-A0A928DJ91-F1
#
_entry.id   AF-A0A928DJ91-F1
#
_cell.length_a   1.000
_cell.length_b   1.000
_cell.length_c   1.000
_cell.angle_alpha   90.00
_cell.angle_beta   90.00
_cell.angle_gamma   90.00
#
_symmetry.space_group_name_H-M   'P 1'
#
loop_
_entity.id
_entity.type
_entity.pdbx_description
1 polymer ?
#
loop_
_entity_poly.entity_id
_entity_poly.type
_entity_poly.pdbx_seq_one_letter_code
_entity_poly.pdbx_strand_id
1 'polypeptide(L)'
;MKAIDFACRFLSRLQRDELSPAARLVLVAVAAGLEDKNDISHETGLSHSVCTTQLRHLEQLGELRCVSSLAERYVPAPAGKERLRRWFNFHTPASHG
;
A
#
# COMPACT_ATOMS: atom_id res chain seq x y z
N MET A 1 14.83 -12.74 13.06
CA MET A 1 13.36 -12.80 12.94
C MET A 1 13.03 -13.79 11.84
N LYS A 2 12.18 -14.80 12.06
CA LYS A 2 11.78 -15.71 10.98
C LYS A 2 10.76 -15.00 10.08
N ALA A 3 10.73 -15.32 8.79
CA ALA A 3 9.80 -14.71 7.83
C ALA A 3 8.32 -14.87 8.24
N ILE A 4 8.00 -15.97 8.93
CA ILE A 4 6.67 -16.24 9.48
C ILE A 4 6.32 -15.25 10.60
N ASP A 5 7.25 -14.97 11.53
CA ASP A 5 7.03 -14.00 12.62
C ASP A 5 6.77 -12.60 12.07
N PHE A 6 7.47 -12.24 11.00
CA PHE A 6 7.27 -11.00 10.26
C PHE A 6 5.85 -10.95 9.67
N ALA A 7 5.45 -11.97 8.90
CA ALA A 7 4.16 -12.01 8.25
C ALA A 7 3.01 -11.91 9.27
N CYS A 8 3.09 -12.63 10.39
CA CYS A 8 2.08 -12.55 11.44
C CYS A 8 1.99 -11.14 12.06
N ARG A 9 3.12 -10.53 12.42
CA ARG A 9 3.15 -9.16 12.98
C ARG A 9 2.63 -8.11 12.00
N PHE A 10 2.93 -8.29 10.71
CA PHE A 10 2.47 -7.41 9.64
C PHE A 10 0.95 -7.47 9.53
N LEU A 11 0.40 -8.68 9.42
CA LEU A 11 -1.04 -8.92 9.28
C LEU A 11 -1.81 -8.40 10.50
N SER A 12 -1.29 -8.60 11.72
CA SER A 12 -1.92 -8.06 12.94
C SER A 12 -1.93 -6.53 12.99
N ARG A 13 -0.91 -5.86 12.43
CA ARG A 13 -0.91 -4.39 12.33
C ARG A 13 -1.84 -3.88 11.26
N LEU A 14 -1.86 -4.54 10.10
CA LEU A 14 -2.81 -4.20 9.04
C LEU A 14 -4.23 -4.26 9.57
N GLN A 15 -4.62 -5.26 10.36
CA GLN A 15 -5.96 -5.34 10.96
C GLN A 15 -6.39 -4.08 11.74
N ARG A 16 -5.45 -3.32 12.31
CA ARG A 16 -5.73 -2.12 13.12
C ARG A 16 -5.64 -0.82 12.33
N ASP A 17 -5.33 -0.87 11.04
CA ASP A 17 -5.20 0.33 10.21
C ASP A 17 -6.57 0.90 9.82
N GLU A 18 -6.65 2.21 9.61
CA GLU A 18 -7.89 2.90 9.25
C GLU A 18 -8.33 2.65 7.79
N LEU A 19 -7.40 2.25 6.92
CA LEU A 19 -7.71 1.94 5.53
C LEU A 19 -8.54 0.65 5.42
N SER A 20 -9.42 0.59 4.42
CA SER A 20 -10.14 -0.64 4.09
C SER A 20 -9.15 -1.76 3.69
N PRO A 21 -9.52 -3.05 3.83
CA PRO A 21 -8.67 -4.15 3.36
C PRO A 21 -8.27 -4.01 1.89
N ALA A 22 -9.18 -3.56 1.02
CA ALA A 22 -8.91 -3.34 -0.39
C ALA A 22 -7.93 -2.17 -0.63
N ALA A 23 -8.08 -1.07 0.10
CA ALA A 23 -7.15 0.07 0.03
C ALA A 23 -5.73 -0.33 0.48
N ARG A 24 -5.61 -1.15 1.53
CA ARG A 24 -4.31 -1.66 1.99
C ARG A 24 -3.64 -2.52 0.92
N LEU A 25 -4.38 -3.42 0.27
CA LEU A 25 -3.87 -4.26 -0.82
C LEU A 25 -3.34 -3.41 -1.97
N VAL A 26 -4.11 -2.41 -2.42
CA VAL A 26 -3.71 -1.50 -3.49
C VAL A 26 -2.44 -0.72 -3.09
N LEU A 27 -2.38 -0.15 -1.88
CA LEU A 27 -1.20 0.61 -1.44
C LEU A 27 0.06 -0.27 -1.37
N VAL A 28 -0.07 -1.52 -0.91
CA VAL A 28 1.03 -2.49 -0.88
C VAL A 28 1.45 -2.92 -2.29
N ALA A 29 0.50 -3.15 -3.21
CA ALA A 29 0.79 -3.49 -4.60
C ALA A 29 1.59 -2.38 -5.30
N VAL A 30 1.19 -1.12 -5.12
CA VAL A 30 1.94 0.03 -5.64
C VAL A 30 3.33 0.14 -4.99
N ALA A 31 3.44 -0.12 -3.69
CA ALA A 31 4.73 -0.14 -2.99
C ALA A 31 5.67 -1.25 -3.48
N ALA A 32 5.10 -2.36 -3.98
CA ALA A 32 5.84 -3.47 -4.58
C ALA A 32 6.30 -3.19 -6.03
N GLY A 33 5.97 -2.01 -6.58
CA GLY A 33 6.40 -1.57 -7.90
C GLY A 33 5.36 -1.73 -9.00
N LEU A 34 4.12 -2.13 -8.67
CA LEU A 34 3.03 -2.16 -9.63
C LEU A 34 2.46 -0.75 -9.82
N GLU A 35 2.80 -0.11 -10.93
CA GLU A 35 2.36 1.26 -11.20
C GLU A 35 1.07 1.32 -12.04
N ASP A 36 0.84 0.33 -12.92
CA ASP A 36 -0.30 0.29 -13.83
C ASP A 36 -1.55 -0.25 -13.14
N LYS A 37 -2.70 0.42 -13.35
CA LYS A 37 -3.99 0.00 -12.78
C LYS A 37 -4.34 -1.46 -13.07
N ASN A 38 -4.09 -1.94 -14.28
CA ASN A 38 -4.47 -3.29 -14.69
C ASN A 38 -3.62 -4.33 -13.96
N ASP A 39 -2.31 -4.08 -13.85
CA ASP A 39 -1.39 -4.94 -13.11
C ASP A 39 -1.77 -4.98 -11.62
N ILE A 40 -2.08 -3.83 -11.03
CA ILE A 40 -2.56 -3.74 -9.64
C ILE A 40 -3.87 -4.52 -9.46
N SER A 41 -4.83 -4.35 -10.37
CA SER A 41 -6.13 -5.04 -10.30
C SER A 41 -5.97 -6.55 -10.40
N HIS A 42 -5.10 -7.01 -11.31
CA HIS A 42 -4.79 -8.41 -11.50
C HIS A 42 -4.13 -9.03 -10.26
N GLU A 43 -3.07 -8.40 -9.74
CA GLU A 43 -2.34 -8.92 -8.58
C GLU A 43 -3.18 -8.92 -7.30
N THR A 44 -3.99 -7.89 -7.10
CA THR A 44 -4.84 -7.78 -5.91
C THR A 44 -6.12 -8.63 -5.99
N GLY A 45 -6.46 -9.17 -7.17
CA GLY A 45 -7.70 -9.88 -7.43
C GLY A 45 -8.96 -9.01 -7.33
N LEU A 46 -8.80 -7.69 -7.26
CA LEU A 46 -9.91 -6.74 -7.23
C LEU A 46 -10.49 -6.57 -8.63
N SER A 47 -11.80 -6.34 -8.72
CA SER A 47 -12.40 -5.93 -9.99
C SER A 47 -11.90 -4.54 -10.39
N HIS A 48 -11.83 -4.24 -11.69
CA HIS A 48 -11.34 -2.96 -12.18
C HIS A 48 -12.07 -1.76 -11.57
N SER A 49 -13.39 -1.86 -11.34
CA SER A 49 -14.17 -0.78 -10.73
C SER A 49 -13.78 -0.55 -9.27
N VAL A 50 -13.59 -1.62 -8.49
CA VAL A 50 -13.15 -1.53 -7.10
C VAL A 50 -11.73 -1.01 -7.02
N CYS A 51 -10.82 -1.53 -7.85
CA CYS A 51 -9.43 -1.07 -7.93
C CYS A 51 -9.37 0.43 -8.25
N THR A 52 -10.09 0.89 -9.26
CA THR A 52 -10.18 2.33 -9.63
C THR A 52 -10.70 3.17 -8.47
N THR A 53 -11.73 2.68 -7.76
CA THR A 53 -12.31 3.38 -6.62
C THR A 53 -11.29 3.52 -5.49
N GLN A 54 -10.54 2.45 -5.19
CA GLN A 54 -9.51 2.49 -4.14
C GLN A 54 -8.31 3.36 -4.52
N LEU A 55 -7.86 3.34 -5.79
CA LEU A 55 -6.78 4.19 -6.27
C LEU A 55 -7.12 5.68 -6.13
N ARG A 56 -8.33 6.08 -6.54
CA ARG A 56 -8.82 7.45 -6.35
C ARG A 56 -8.98 7.82 -4.88
N HIS A 57 -9.48 6.90 -4.07
CA HIS A 57 -9.62 7.13 -2.63
C HIS A 57 -8.26 7.37 -1.96
N LEU A 58 -7.25 6.53 -2.27
CA LEU A 58 -5.89 6.69 -1.77
C LEU A 58 -5.20 7.96 -2.30
N GLU A 59 -5.50 8.37 -3.52
CA GLU A 59 -5.05 9.65 -4.07
C GLU A 59 -5.66 10.84 -3.31
N GLN A 60 -6.96 10.81 -3.00
CA GLN A 60 -7.64 11.83 -2.19
C GLN A 60 -7.10 11.93 -0.77
N LEU A 61 -6.72 10.81 -0.17
CA LEU A 61 -6.06 10.76 1.13
C LEU A 61 -4.59 11.23 1.08
N GLY A 62 -4.06 11.51 -0.11
CA GLY A 62 -2.66 11.89 -0.30
C GLY A 62 -1.67 10.75 -0.05
N GLU A 63 -2.14 9.50 -0.09
CA GLU A 63 -1.34 8.28 0.09
C GLU A 63 -0.70 7.83 -1.23
N LEU A 64 -1.39 8.08 -2.36
CA LEU A 64 -0.89 7.85 -3.71
C LEU A 64 -0.84 9.15 -4.51
N ARG A 65 -0.07 9.16 -5.61
CA ARG A 65 -0.11 10.20 -6.64
C ARG A 65 -0.24 9.56 -8.01
N CYS A 66 -1.15 10.06 -8.83
CA CYS A 66 -1.20 9.73 -10.24
C CYS A 66 -0.07 10.45 -10.99
N VAL A 67 0.81 9.69 -11.63
CA VAL A 67 1.92 10.24 -12.44
C VAL A 67 1.57 10.35 -13.92
N SER A 68 0.58 9.59 -14.38
CA SER A 68 0.00 9.71 -15.71
C SER A 68 -1.45 9.30 -15.68
N SER A 69 -2.35 10.25 -15.88
CA SER A 69 -3.79 9.99 -15.94
C SER A 69 -4.19 9.21 -17.19
N LEU A 70 -3.49 9.41 -18.30
CA LEU A 70 -3.73 8.70 -19.56
C LEU A 70 -3.30 7.23 -19.47
N ALA A 71 -2.21 6.95 -18.76
CA ALA A 71 -1.72 5.59 -18.56
C ALA A 71 -2.20 4.98 -17.23
N GLU A 72 -3.04 5.69 -16.46
CA GLU A 72 -3.52 5.29 -15.13
C GLU A 72 -2.40 4.74 -14.22
N ARG A 73 -1.27 5.47 -14.17
CA ARG A 73 -0.09 5.08 -13.39
C ARG A 73 -0.02 5.78 -12.05
N TYR A 74 0.27 5.02 -11.00
CA TYR A 74 0.26 5.50 -9.62
C TYR A 74 1.58 5.18 -8.91
N VAL A 75 2.00 6.10 -8.04
CA VAL A 75 3.17 5.91 -7.17
C VAL A 75 2.83 6.31 -5.73
N PRO A 76 3.55 5.79 -4.72
CA PRO A 76 3.32 6.21 -3.34
C PRO A 76 3.68 7.68 -3.14
N ALA A 77 2.75 8.43 -2.55
CA ALA A 77 3.00 9.78 -2.07
C ALA A 77 3.84 9.77 -0.80
N PRO A 78 4.36 10.92 -0.32
CA PRO A 78 5.09 10.98 0.94
C PRO A 78 4.32 10.39 2.14
N ALA A 79 3.01 10.66 2.26
CA ALA A 79 2.19 10.08 3.33
C ALA A 79 2.06 8.55 3.20
N GLY A 80 1.84 8.06 1.98
CA GLY A 80 1.83 6.62 1.65
C GLY A 80 3.12 5.92 2.03
N LYS A 81 4.26 6.51 1.69
CA LYS A 81 5.58 5.97 2.06
C LYS A 81 5.75 5.91 3.58
N GLU A 82 5.32 6.94 4.29
CA GLU A 82 5.39 6.97 5.75
C GLU A 82 4.46 5.93 6.40
N ARG A 83 3.25 5.74 5.87
CA ARG A 83 2.33 4.69 6.30
C ARG A 83 2.92 3.30 6.06
N LEU A 84 3.40 3.04 4.86
CA LEU A 84 4.09 1.79 4.51
C LEU A 84 5.29 1.54 5.43
N ARG A 85 6.10 2.57 5.70
CA ARG A 85 7.21 2.48 6.65
C ARG A 85 6.74 2.08 8.04
N ARG A 86 5.63 2.63 8.54
CA ARG A 86 5.07 2.23 9.85
C ARG A 86 4.57 0.79 9.86
N TRP A 87 3.96 0.32 8.77
CA TRP A 87 3.54 -1.07 8.64
C TRP A 87 4.75 -2.02 8.60
N PHE A 88 5.77 -1.68 7.81
CA PHE A 88 6.95 -2.52 7.59
C PHE A 88 8.07 -2.33 8.63
N ASN A 89 7.98 -1.38 9.56
CA ASN A 89 8.98 -1.27 10.63
C ASN A 89 8.67 -2.28 11.75
N PHE A 90 9.27 -3.47 11.65
CA PHE A 90 9.14 -4.57 12.63
C PHE A 90 9.99 -4.39 13.90
N HIS A 91 10.43 -3.16 14.21
CA HIS A 91 11.49 -2.78 15.16
C HIS A 91 12.89 -2.79 14.54
N THR A 92 13.37 -1.64 14.08
CA THR A 92 14.74 -1.26 14.44
C THR A 92 14.63 -0.75 15.88
N PRO A 93 15.35 -1.32 16.87
CA PRO A 93 15.63 -0.52 18.05
C PRO A 93 16.23 0.79 17.53
N ALA A 94 15.83 1.93 18.10
CA ALA A 94 16.66 3.12 17.97
C ALA A 94 18.04 2.67 18.43
N SER A 95 18.98 2.56 17.50
CA SER A 95 20.39 2.55 17.84
C SER A 95 20.62 3.92 18.48
N HIS A 96 20.39 4.02 19.80
CA HIS A 96 20.85 5.14 20.58
C HIS A 96 22.37 5.16 20.39
N GLY A 97 22.84 6.20 19.70
CA GLY A 97 24.25 6.56 19.66
C GLY A 97 24.75 7.03 21.00
#